data_AF-A0AAW4YAP7-F1
#
_entry.id   AF-A0AAW4YAP7-F1
#
_cell.length_a   1.000
_cell.length_b   1.000
_cell.length_c   1.000
_cell.angle_alpha   90.00
_cell.angle_beta   90.00
_cell.angle_gamma   90.00
#
_symmetry.space_group_name_H-M   'P 1'
#
loop_
_entity.id
_entity.type
_entity.pdbx_description
1 polymer ?
#
loop_
_entity_poly.entity_id
_entity_poly.type
_entity_poly.pdbx_seq_one_letter_code
_entity_poly.pdbx_strand_id
1 'polypeptide(L)' 'MAIFKYIEKKGYEGKYTILREYCKNKKQNETKKATIRVEINPGIAAQVDWKEDIVMHDKFGRTYQFNIFFTFYTIQK' A
#
# COMPACT_ATOMS: atom_id res chain seq x y z
N MET A 1 -6.44 21.28 2.36
CA MET A 1 -7.11 21.99 3.49
C MET A 1 -6.98 21.30 4.84
N ALA A 2 -7.01 19.96 4.93
CA ALA A 2 -6.96 19.25 6.22
C ALA A 2 -5.71 19.57 7.07
N ILE A 3 -4.52 19.60 6.45
CA ILE A 3 -3.25 19.91 7.13
C ILE A 3 -3.23 21.34 7.70
N PHE A 4 -3.75 22.32 6.95
CA PHE A 4 -3.81 23.71 7.40
C PHE A 4 -4.67 23.88 8.65
N LYS A 5 -5.89 23.32 8.64
CA LYS A 5 -6.79 23.35 9.81
C LYS A 5 -6.21 22.62 11.03
N TYR A 6 -5.39 21.59 10.81
CA TYR A 6 -4.73 20.85 11.88
C TYR A 6 -3.63 21.67 12.57
N ILE A 7 -2.81 22.39 11.80
CA ILE A 7 -1.74 23.22 12.37
C ILE A 7 -2.24 24.54 12.93
N GLU A 8 -3.33 25.08 12.39
CA GLU A 8 -4.03 26.25 12.93
C GLU A 8 -4.49 25.99 14.37
N LYS A 9 -5.05 24.80 14.63
CA LYS A 9 -5.38 24.34 16.00
C LYS A 9 -4.17 24.18 16.93
N LYS A 10 -2.95 24.06 16.38
CA LYS A 10 -1.70 24.00 17.15
C LYS A 10 -1.04 25.38 17.34
N GLY A 11 -1.70 26.47 16.92
CA GLY A 11 -1.19 27.83 17.08
C GLY A 11 -0.41 28.35 15.88
N TYR A 12 -0.64 27.82 14.68
CA TYR A 12 -0.03 28.38 13.48
C TYR A 12 -0.76 29.64 13.01
N GLU A 13 -0.07 30.78 13.03
CA GLU A 13 -0.60 32.11 12.65
C GLU A 13 -0.36 32.48 11.17
N GLY A 14 0.39 31.64 10.44
CA GLY A 14 0.75 31.93 9.06
C GLY A 14 -0.41 31.73 8.07
N LYS A 15 -0.34 32.41 6.92
CA LYS A 15 -1.33 32.26 5.83
C LYS A 15 -1.20 30.90 5.13
N TYR A 16 -2.31 30.42 4.59
CA TYR A 16 -2.38 29.18 3.81
C TYR A 16 -1.41 29.14 2.62
N THR A 17 -1.15 30.29 1.99
CA THR A 17 -0.25 30.40 0.83
C THR A 17 1.18 29.97 1.16
N ILE A 18 1.69 30.37 2.33
CA ILE A 18 3.04 30.02 2.79
C ILE A 18 3.15 28.51 3.04
N LEU A 19 2.16 27.92 3.71
CA LEU A 19 2.12 26.48 3.95
C LEU A 19 2.06 25.70 2.62
N ARG A 20 1.24 26.17 1.67
CA ARG A 20 1.10 25.53 0.36
C ARG A 20 2.42 25.53 -0.40
N GLU A 21 3.13 26.66 -0.40
CA GLU A 21 4.42 26.80 -1.07
C GLU A 21 5.50 25.94 -0.41
N TYR A 22 5.56 25.92 0.91
CA TYR A 22 6.45 25.04 1.68
C TYR A 22 6.21 23.56 1.37
N CYS A 23 4.96 23.09 1.41
CA CYS A 23 4.62 21.70 1.09
C CYS A 23 4.96 21.34 -0.37
N LYS A 24 4.80 22.28 -1.31
CA LYS A 24 5.14 22.07 -2.72
C LYS A 24 6.65 21.88 -2.91
N ASN A 25 7.46 22.73 -2.30
CA ASN A 25 8.93 22.65 -2.37
C ASN A 25 9.46 21.37 -1.72
N LYS A 26 8.92 21.00 -0.55
CA LYS A 26 9.29 19.75 0.14
C LYS A 26 8.91 18.50 -0.67
N LYS A 27 7.71 18.48 -1.27
CA LYS A 27 7.27 17.36 -2.10
C LYS A 27 8.16 17.20 -3.34
N GLN A 28 8.59 18.29 -3.97
CA GLN A 28 9.53 18.23 -5.10
C GLN A 28 10.86 17.59 -4.69
N ASN A 29 11.42 17.99 -3.56
CA ASN A 29 12.67 17.44 -3.03
C ASN A 29 12.57 15.96 -2.60
N GLU A 30 11.38 15.51 -2.19
CA GLU A 30 11.12 14.10 -1.87
C GLU A 30 10.79 13.24 -3.11
N THR A 31 10.61 13.86 -4.29
CA THR A 31 10.28 13.09 -5.49
C THR A 31 11.52 12.36 -5.99
N LYS A 32 11.42 11.03 -5.93
CA LYS A 32 12.30 10.00 -6.49
C LYS A 32 13.38 9.48 -5.56
N LYS A 33 12.95 8.77 -4.52
CA LYS A 33 13.54 7.44 -4.32
C LYS A 33 13.20 6.62 -5.57
N ALA A 34 14.15 6.49 -6.48
CA ALA A 34 14.00 5.60 -7.62
C ALA A 34 13.89 4.18 -7.05
N THR A 35 12.67 3.66 -6.93
CA THR A 35 12.48 2.24 -6.64
C THR A 35 13.04 1.49 -7.85
N ILE A 36 14.20 0.87 -7.68
CA ILE A 36 14.78 -0.01 -8.69
C ILE A 36 13.81 -1.18 -8.82
N ARG A 37 13.11 -1.24 -9.96
CA ARG A 37 12.37 -2.44 -10.32
C ARG A 37 13.37 -3.40 -10.94
N VAL A 38 13.62 -4.50 -10.25
CA VAL A 38 14.35 -5.63 -10.82
C VAL A 38 13.38 -6.39 -11.69
N GLU A 39 13.68 -6.50 -12.99
CA GLU A 39 12.92 -7.35 -13.89
C GLU A 39 13.35 -8.80 -13.65
N ILE A 40 12.44 -9.61 -13.13
CA ILE A 40 12.65 -11.04 -12.93
C ILE A 40 12.04 -11.75 -14.13
N ASN A 41 12.75 -12.75 -14.67
CA ASN A 41 12.23 -13.55 -15.78
C ASN A 41 10.87 -14.17 -15.41
N PRO A 42 9.91 -14.18 -16.34
CA PRO A 42 8.58 -14.74 -16.10
C PRO A 42 8.69 -16.21 -15.67
N GLY A 43 7.92 -16.59 -14.65
CA GLY A 43 7.93 -17.94 -14.07
C GLY A 43 8.96 -18.18 -12.96
N ILE A 44 9.89 -17.26 -12.70
CA ILE A 44 10.85 -17.36 -11.58
C ILE A 44 10.30 -16.69 -10.31
N ALA A 45 9.56 -15.59 -10.47
CA ALA A 45 8.88 -14.92 -9.37
C ALA A 45 7.36 -14.95 -9.57
N ALA A 46 6.65 -15.26 -8.49
CA ALA A 46 5.20 -15.26 -8.43
C ALA A 46 4.77 -14.31 -7.31
N GLN A 47 3.79 -13.45 -7.57
CA GLN A 47 3.27 -12.55 -6.56
C GLN A 47 2.04 -13.18 -5.92
N VAL A 48 2.08 -13.33 -4.59
CA VAL A 48 0.94 -13.79 -3.80
C VAL A 48 0.18 -12.57 -3.32
N ASP A 49 -1.09 -12.47 -3.71
CA ASP A 49 -1.88 -11.25 -3.54
C ASP A 49 -2.79 -11.32 -2.31
N TRP A 50 -3.24 -12.51 -1.92
CA TRP A 50 -4.08 -12.70 -0.74
C TRP A 50 -4.08 -14.14 -0.19
N LYS A 51 -4.53 -14.26 1.07
CA LYS A 51 -4.74 -15.50 1.83
C LYS A 51 -6.18 -15.52 2.34
N GLU A 52 -6.91 -16.59 2.07
CA GLU A 52 -8.22 -16.86 2.66
C GLU A 52 -8.12 -17.96 3.71
N ASP A 53 -8.65 -17.70 4.91
CA ASP A 53 -8.78 -18.66 6.00
C ASP A 53 -10.19 -19.28 5.98
N ILE A 54 -10.30 -20.57 5.67
CA ILE A 54 -11.58 -21.27 5.56
C ILE A 54 -11.67 -22.35 6.63
N VAL A 55 -12.82 -22.39 7.32
CA VAL A 55 -13.19 -23.44 8.27
C VAL A 55 -14.45 -24.14 7.74
N MET A 56 -14.36 -25.45 7.51
CA MET A 56 -15.45 -26.27 6.98
C MET A 56 -15.82 -27.36 7.99
N HIS A 57 -17.13 -27.60 8.14
CA HIS A 57 -17.64 -28.69 8.97
C HIS A 57 -18.25 -29.79 8.08
N ASP A 58 -17.85 -31.04 8.29
CA ASP A 58 -18.44 -32.20 7.62
C ASP A 58 -19.73 -32.64 8.31
N LYS A 59 -20.53 -33.48 7.64
CA LYS A 59 -21.80 -34.04 8.15
C LYS A 59 -21.65 -34.84 9.45
N PHE A 60 -20.43 -35.24 9.80
CA PHE A 60 -20.09 -35.91 11.05
C PHE A 60 -19.55 -34.96 12.13
N GLY A 61 -19.66 -33.64 11.94
CA GLY A 61 -19.22 -32.62 12.90
C GLY A 61 -17.70 -32.40 12.96
N ARG A 62 -16.95 -32.98 12.03
CA ARG A 62 -15.49 -32.79 11.95
C ARG A 62 -15.17 -31.44 11.32
N THR A 63 -14.24 -30.72 11.93
CA THR A 63 -13.81 -29.40 11.47
C THR A 63 -12.52 -29.52 10.66
N TYR A 64 -12.49 -28.89 9.50
CA TYR A 64 -11.34 -28.82 8.61
C TYR A 64 -11.00 -27.35 8.38
N GLN A 65 -9.79 -26.96 8.74
CA GLN A 65 -9.27 -25.64 8.46
C GLN A 65 -8.27 -25.73 7.32
N PHE A 66 -8.45 -24.94 6.29
CA PHE A 66 -7.50 -24.84 5.19
C PHE A 66 -7.35 -23.41 4.72
N ASN A 67 -6.17 -23.14 4.17
CA ASN A 67 -5.79 -21.83 3.67
C ASN A 67 -5.76 -21.88 2.15
N ILE A 68 -6.40 -20.92 1.51
CA ILE A 68 -6.28 -20.73 0.06
C ILE A 68 -5.39 -19.53 -0.19
N PHE A 69 -4.39 -19.71 -1.06
CA PHE A 69 -3.54 -18.63 -1.52
C PHE A 69 -3.77 -18.43 -3.01
N PHE A 70 -3.88 -17.17 -3.42
CA PHE A 70 -3.94 -16.82 -4.83
C PHE A 70 -2.63 -16.21 -5.27
N THR A 71 -2.08 -16.79 -6.33
CA THR A 71 -0.80 -16.38 -6.89
C THR A 71 -0.98 -16.07 -8.36
N PHE A 72 -0.49 -14.92 -8.80
CA PHE A 72 -0.38 -14.59 -10.21
C PHE A 72 1.08 -14.57 -10.65
N TYR A 73 1.31 -15.11 -11.84
CA TYR A 73 2.61 -15.02 -12.51
C TYR A 73 2.65 -13.75 -13.34
N THR A 74 3.75 -13.01 -13.25
CA THR A 74 4.00 -11.89 -14.15
C THR A 74 4.34 -12.43 -15.54
N ILE A 75 3.48 -12.14 -16.52
CA ILE A 75 3.74 -12.40 -17.94
C ILE A 75 4.25 -11.08 -18.54
N GLN A 76 5.48 -11.06 -19.07
CA GLN A 76 5.94 -9.93 -19.88
C GLN A 76 5.31 -10.04 -21.29
N LYS A 77 4.78 -8.92 -21.77
CA LYS A 77 4.22 -8.78 -23.13
C LYS A 77 5.32 -8.63 -24.17
#